data_AF-A0A5C6ETK7-F1
#
_entry.id   AF-A0A5C6ETK7-F1
#
_cell.length_a   1.000
_cell.length_b   1.000
_cell.length_c   1.000
_cell.angle_alpha   90.00
_cell.angle_beta   90.00
_cell.angle_gamma   90.00
#
_symmetry.space_group_name_H-M   'P 1'
#
loop_
_entity.id
_entity.type
_entity.pdbx_description
1 polymer ?
#
loop_
_entity_poly.entity_id
_entity_poly.type
_entity_poly.pdbx_seq_one_letter_code
_entity_poly.pdbx_strand_id
1 'polypeptide(L)'
;MTLYLGVDVAGANNTWAAVLSDEDGSLAFRLPPHSTSLPEIVSFADSNDVSAVAIDAQLTVSLSDLTGFRSSDMELRALLPDANRNWVASVNSLMAVPVRGQMLAVSLSTTVPTVIETHPRACLHFACGPSFDDAIMNYKREPGAADCVSRLWDSWSQSFGISGSLPELSDGALDAAVCATIAYLCHTGPSRLYRLRHHNADRTGHGPFVVLAPELKPTDG
;
A
#
# COMPACT_ATOMS: atom_id res chain seq x y z
N MET A 1 2.27 -21.58 -7.85
CA MET A 1 1.52 -20.31 -7.74
C MET A 1 2.10 -19.52 -6.59
N THR A 2 2.55 -18.30 -6.82
CA THR A 2 3.05 -17.41 -5.76
C THR A 2 1.97 -16.39 -5.44
N LEU A 3 1.64 -16.21 -4.15
CA LEU A 3 0.60 -15.29 -3.71
C LEU A 3 1.18 -14.02 -3.08
N TYR A 4 0.57 -12.89 -3.43
CA TYR A 4 0.95 -11.56 -2.97
C TYR A 4 -0.27 -10.85 -2.38
N LEU A 5 -0.21 -10.55 -1.08
CA LEU A 5 -1.30 -9.98 -0.31
C LEU A 5 -1.15 -8.45 -0.22
N GLY A 6 -2.23 -7.73 -0.45
CA GLY A 6 -2.34 -6.30 -0.19
C GLY A 6 -3.39 -6.04 0.86
N VAL A 7 -3.10 -5.14 1.79
CA VAL A 7 -4.03 -4.76 2.87
C VAL A 7 -4.10 -3.25 2.99
N ASP A 8 -5.30 -2.70 2.92
CA ASP A 8 -5.62 -1.35 3.37
C ASP A 8 -6.22 -1.42 4.78
N VAL A 9 -5.45 -0.99 5.78
CA VAL A 9 -5.84 -1.11 7.19
C VAL A 9 -6.59 0.16 7.61
N ALA A 10 -7.87 0.00 7.91
CA ALA A 10 -8.67 1.06 8.52
C ALA A 10 -9.36 0.58 9.80
N GLY A 11 -10.49 1.23 10.16
CA GLY A 11 -11.33 0.84 11.29
C GLY A 11 -11.90 -0.59 11.17
N ALA A 12 -12.61 -1.03 12.23
CA ALA A 12 -13.05 -2.42 12.39
C ALA A 12 -13.80 -3.02 11.19
N ASN A 13 -14.60 -2.21 10.49
CA ASN A 13 -15.45 -2.65 9.38
C ASN A 13 -15.01 -2.09 8.01
N ASN A 14 -13.81 -1.53 7.92
CA ASN A 14 -13.32 -0.89 6.69
C ASN A 14 -11.88 -1.32 6.34
N THR A 15 -11.44 -2.48 6.84
CA THR A 15 -10.15 -3.06 6.42
C THR A 15 -10.39 -3.84 5.14
N TRP A 16 -9.61 -3.57 4.10
CA TRP A 16 -9.73 -4.22 2.80
C TRP A 16 -8.50 -5.07 2.51
N ALA A 17 -8.71 -6.21 1.86
CA ALA A 17 -7.62 -7.07 1.42
C ALA A 17 -7.83 -7.54 -0.02
N ALA A 18 -6.73 -7.73 -0.74
CA ALA A 18 -6.70 -8.28 -2.09
C ALA A 18 -5.52 -9.25 -2.23
N VAL A 19 -5.68 -10.28 -3.06
CA VAL A 19 -4.62 -11.26 -3.30
C VAL A 19 -4.39 -11.40 -4.79
N LEU A 20 -3.17 -11.12 -5.21
CA LEU A 20 -2.70 -11.38 -6.56
C LEU A 20 -1.95 -12.72 -6.60
N SER A 21 -2.11 -13.44 -7.70
CA SER A 21 -1.31 -14.60 -8.04
C SER A 21 -0.57 -14.35 -9.35
N ASP A 22 0.70 -14.75 -9.39
CA ASP A 22 1.46 -14.87 -10.62
C ASP A 22 1.50 -16.35 -11.02
N GLU A 23 0.82 -16.68 -12.12
CA GLU A 23 0.84 -18.00 -12.75
C GLU A 23 1.22 -17.83 -14.22
N ASP A 24 2.30 -18.50 -14.64
CA ASP A 24 2.80 -18.51 -16.02
C ASP A 24 3.02 -17.11 -16.65
N GLY A 25 3.37 -16.13 -15.82
CA GLY A 25 3.62 -14.74 -16.25
C GLY A 25 2.36 -13.90 -16.41
N SER A 26 1.20 -14.41 -15.98
CA SER A 26 -0.06 -13.66 -15.92
C SER A 26 -0.36 -13.30 -14.47
N LEU A 27 -0.44 -11.98 -14.19
CA LEU A 27 -0.84 -11.46 -12.89
C LEU A 27 -2.36 -11.34 -12.83
N ALA A 28 -3.01 -11.97 -11.85
CA ALA A 28 -4.47 -11.94 -11.73
C ALA A 28 -4.91 -11.94 -10.26
N PHE A 29 -6.15 -11.53 -10.01
CA PHE A 29 -6.75 -11.70 -8.68
C PHE A 29 -7.01 -13.18 -8.38
N ARG A 30 -6.33 -13.70 -7.36
CA ARG A 30 -6.70 -14.97 -6.72
C ARG A 30 -7.90 -14.77 -5.79
N LEU A 31 -7.89 -13.66 -5.06
CA LEU A 31 -9.00 -13.11 -4.31
C LEU A 31 -9.15 -11.63 -4.68
N PRO A 32 -10.28 -11.21 -5.28
CA PRO A 32 -10.50 -9.81 -5.58
C PRO A 32 -10.61 -8.99 -4.27
N PRO A 33 -10.42 -7.66 -4.34
CA PRO A 33 -10.51 -6.81 -3.17
C PRO A 33 -11.84 -6.95 -2.44
N HIS A 34 -11.81 -7.15 -1.13
CA HIS A 34 -13.01 -7.27 -0.31
C HIS A 34 -12.74 -6.74 1.10
N SER A 35 -13.78 -6.27 1.77
CA SER A 35 -13.72 -5.92 3.20
C SER A 35 -13.59 -7.20 4.02
N THR A 36 -12.68 -7.19 4.99
CA THR A 36 -12.37 -8.35 5.82
C THR A 36 -11.79 -7.91 7.18
N SER A 37 -11.69 -8.84 8.12
CA SER A 37 -11.10 -8.62 9.44
C SER A 37 -9.62 -9.05 9.49
N LEU A 38 -8.84 -8.48 10.42
CA LEU A 38 -7.45 -8.88 10.63
C LEU A 38 -7.28 -10.40 10.90
N PRO A 39 -8.14 -11.06 11.72
CA PRO A 39 -8.05 -12.50 11.93
C PRO A 39 -8.28 -13.33 10.67
N GLU A 40 -9.19 -12.91 9.78
CA GLU A 40 -9.43 -13.59 8.51
C GLU A 40 -8.23 -13.45 7.57
N ILE A 41 -7.59 -12.27 7.53
CA ILE A 41 -6.35 -12.05 6.77
C ILE A 41 -5.24 -12.99 7.26
N VAL A 42 -5.05 -13.10 8.58
CA VAL A 42 -4.06 -14.01 9.17
C VAL A 42 -4.42 -15.47 8.86
N SER A 43 -5.67 -15.88 9.05
CA SER A 43 -6.12 -17.24 8.74
C SER A 43 -5.93 -17.60 7.26
N PHE A 44 -6.11 -16.63 6.35
CA PHE A 44 -5.83 -16.81 4.94
C PHE A 44 -4.34 -17.06 4.71
N ALA A 45 -3.46 -16.23 5.28
CA ALA A 45 -2.02 -16.39 5.15
C ALA A 45 -1.50 -17.68 5.78
N ASP A 46 -2.09 -18.15 6.89
CA ASP A 46 -1.71 -19.42 7.51
C ASP A 46 -2.13 -20.64 6.69
N SER A 47 -3.17 -20.50 5.86
CA SER A 47 -3.71 -21.58 5.03
C SER A 47 -3.16 -21.58 3.60
N ASN A 48 -2.36 -20.59 3.21
CA ASN A 48 -1.88 -20.40 1.85
C ASN A 48 -0.43 -19.92 1.82
N ASP A 49 0.34 -20.31 0.82
CA ASP A 49 1.74 -19.87 0.67
C ASP A 49 1.83 -18.42 0.15
N VAL A 50 1.60 -17.45 1.05
CA VAL A 50 1.76 -16.03 0.78
C VAL A 50 3.24 -15.65 0.89
N SER A 51 3.82 -15.19 -0.22
CA SER A 51 5.25 -14.86 -0.29
C SER A 51 5.56 -13.44 0.18
N ALA A 52 4.64 -12.51 -0.05
CA ALA A 52 4.77 -11.14 0.43
C ALA A 52 3.41 -10.53 0.79
N VAL A 53 3.42 -9.62 1.77
CA VAL A 53 2.30 -8.76 2.13
C VAL A 53 2.72 -7.31 2.19
N ALA A 54 1.95 -6.43 1.53
CA ALA A 54 2.07 -4.98 1.69
C ALA A 54 0.88 -4.43 2.48
N ILE A 55 1.17 -3.58 3.46
CA ILE A 55 0.18 -3.02 4.37
C ILE A 55 0.21 -1.49 4.25
N ASP A 56 -0.95 -0.88 3.99
CA ASP A 56 -1.16 0.57 4.14
C ASP A 56 -1.38 0.91 5.62
N ALA A 57 -0.27 1.03 6.35
CA ALA A 57 -0.23 1.49 7.73
C ALA A 57 1.22 1.77 8.11
N GLN A 58 1.44 2.64 9.10
CA GLN A 58 2.78 2.84 9.67
C GLN A 58 3.18 1.63 10.52
N LEU A 59 4.11 0.82 10.01
CA LEU A 59 4.55 -0.44 10.61
C LEU A 59 5.80 -0.29 11.48
N THR A 60 6.47 0.85 11.41
CA THR A 60 7.61 1.19 12.27
C THR A 60 7.31 2.40 13.14
N VAL A 61 7.90 2.45 14.33
CA VAL A 61 7.81 3.58 15.27
C VAL A 61 9.14 3.77 15.97
N SER A 62 9.38 4.97 16.51
CA SER A 62 10.51 5.28 17.38
C SER A 62 10.05 6.18 18.52
N LEU A 63 10.63 6.01 19.71
CA LEU A 63 10.33 6.85 20.88
C LEU A 63 10.80 8.30 20.67
N SER A 64 11.77 8.48 19.76
CA SER A 64 12.35 9.76 19.40
C SER A 64 11.50 10.55 18.39
N ASP A 65 10.45 9.96 17.80
CA ASP A 65 9.53 10.64 16.87
C ASP A 65 8.47 11.48 17.61
N LEU A 66 8.89 12.56 18.26
CA LEU A 66 8.05 13.36 19.16
C LEU A 66 6.81 14.01 18.50
N THR A 67 6.86 14.22 17.18
CA THR A 67 5.74 14.82 16.42
C THR A 67 4.82 13.78 15.79
N GLY A 68 5.16 12.49 15.92
CA GLY A 68 4.49 11.38 15.26
C GLY A 68 4.83 11.23 13.77
N PHE A 69 5.69 12.08 13.21
CA PHE A 69 6.26 11.89 11.87
C PHE A 69 7.62 11.22 11.96
N ARG A 70 7.78 10.12 11.23
CA ARG A 70 9.06 9.43 11.05
C ARG A 70 9.85 10.15 9.96
N SER A 71 11.18 9.96 9.94
CA SER A 71 11.99 10.49 8.85
C SER A 71 11.56 9.95 7.47
N SER A 72 11.04 8.72 7.40
CA SER A 72 10.47 8.15 6.16
C SER A 72 9.18 8.84 5.72
N ASP A 73 8.35 9.29 6.67
CA ASP A 73 7.16 10.09 6.37
C ASP A 73 7.55 11.46 5.82
N MET A 74 8.56 12.09 6.44
CA MET A 74 9.10 13.37 5.99
C MET A 74 9.73 13.26 4.60
N GLU A 75 10.42 12.16 4.32
CA GLU A 75 10.97 11.85 3.01
C GLU A 75 9.86 11.73 1.95
N LEU A 76 8.78 10.99 2.25
CA LEU A 76 7.64 10.89 1.32
C LEU A 76 6.97 12.25 1.09
N ARG A 77 6.79 13.05 2.14
CA ARG A 77 6.25 14.41 2.02
C ARG A 77 7.14 15.31 1.14
N ALA A 78 8.45 15.12 1.16
CA ALA A 78 9.37 15.88 0.31
C ALA A 78 9.26 15.48 -1.17
N LEU A 79 8.90 14.23 -1.46
CA LEU A 79 8.69 13.71 -2.81
C LEU A 79 7.33 14.12 -3.41
N LEU A 80 6.35 14.45 -2.57
CA LEU A 80 5.01 14.84 -3.00
C LEU A 80 4.93 16.35 -3.28
N PRO A 81 4.08 16.78 -4.23
CA PRO A 81 3.72 18.18 -4.40
C PRO A 81 3.18 18.80 -3.10
N ASP A 82 3.40 20.10 -2.89
CA ASP A 82 3.00 20.80 -1.66
C ASP A 82 1.53 20.58 -1.29
N ALA A 83 0.64 20.59 -2.28
CA ALA A 83 -0.80 20.37 -2.10
C ALA A 83 -1.17 18.95 -1.60
N ASN A 84 -0.28 17.99 -1.78
CA ASN A 84 -0.51 16.56 -1.53
C ASN A 84 0.25 16.05 -0.29
N ARG A 85 1.09 16.89 0.34
CA ARG A 85 1.85 16.50 1.54
C ARG A 85 0.97 16.05 2.70
N ASN A 86 -0.27 16.52 2.76
CA ASN A 86 -1.24 16.14 3.78
C ASN A 86 -1.79 14.72 3.64
N TRP A 87 -1.50 14.01 2.54
CA TRP A 87 -1.81 12.58 2.42
C TRP A 87 -1.01 11.76 3.42
N VAL A 88 0.24 12.16 3.68
CA VAL A 88 1.09 11.54 4.68
C VAL A 88 0.73 12.10 6.05
N ALA A 89 0.08 11.26 6.84
CA ALA A 89 -0.39 11.57 8.18
C ALA A 89 0.62 11.09 9.24
N SER A 90 0.65 11.76 10.39
CA SER A 90 1.47 11.32 11.53
C SER A 90 0.78 10.19 12.29
N VAL A 91 1.55 9.36 13.00
CA VAL A 91 1.02 8.30 13.88
C VAL A 91 -0.05 8.85 14.83
N ASN A 92 0.20 10.05 15.37
CA ASN A 92 -0.70 10.74 16.30
C ASN A 92 -2.07 11.08 15.69
N SER A 93 -2.14 11.23 14.37
CA SER A 93 -3.37 11.58 13.64
C SER A 93 -4.12 10.37 13.08
N LEU A 94 -3.47 9.22 12.96
CA LEU A 94 -4.03 8.00 12.36
C LEU A 94 -4.80 7.11 13.35
N MET A 95 -5.05 7.60 14.56
CA MET A 95 -5.80 6.89 15.62
C MET A 95 -5.28 5.45 15.82
N ALA A 96 -6.12 4.44 15.56
CA ALA A 96 -5.81 3.03 15.78
C ALA A 96 -5.12 2.35 14.58
N VAL A 97 -5.01 3.00 13.43
CA VAL A 97 -4.46 2.38 12.20
C VAL A 97 -3.02 1.89 12.40
N PRO A 98 -2.07 2.68 12.95
CA PRO A 98 -0.69 2.21 13.14
C PRO A 98 -0.61 1.00 14.08
N VAL A 99 -1.40 0.99 15.15
CA VAL A 99 -1.46 -0.14 16.11
C VAL A 99 -2.02 -1.38 15.43
N ARG A 100 -3.12 -1.26 14.67
CA ARG A 100 -3.72 -2.37 13.93
C ARG A 100 -2.78 -2.92 12.86
N GLY A 101 -2.10 -2.05 12.11
CA GLY A 101 -1.11 -2.43 11.11
C GLY A 101 0.06 -3.19 11.73
N GLN A 102 0.60 -2.71 12.85
CA GLN A 102 1.68 -3.39 13.57
C GLN A 102 1.25 -4.76 14.12
N MET A 103 0.06 -4.86 14.71
CA MET A 103 -0.49 -6.14 15.17
C MET A 103 -0.60 -7.14 14.01
N LEU A 104 -1.13 -6.70 12.87
CA LEU A 104 -1.22 -7.53 11.67
C LEU A 104 0.17 -7.96 11.18
N ALA A 105 1.13 -7.03 11.10
CA ALA A 105 2.49 -7.30 10.65
C ALA A 105 3.21 -8.32 11.56
N VAL A 106 3.06 -8.19 12.88
CA VAL A 106 3.60 -9.16 13.85
C VAL A 106 3.00 -10.54 13.58
N SER A 107 1.68 -10.67 13.48
CA SER A 107 1.03 -11.95 13.24
C SER A 107 1.47 -12.57 11.90
N LEU A 108 1.44 -11.80 10.82
CA LEU A 108 1.83 -12.27 9.49
C LEU A 108 3.32 -12.62 9.39
N SER A 109 4.21 -11.98 10.16
CA SER A 109 5.65 -12.29 10.13
C SER A 109 5.99 -13.71 10.59
N THR A 110 5.05 -14.44 11.18
CA THR A 110 5.22 -15.85 11.56
C THR A 110 5.10 -16.82 10.38
N THR A 111 4.42 -16.42 9.30
CA THR A 111 4.12 -17.28 8.15
C THR A 111 4.46 -16.65 6.80
N VAL A 112 4.37 -15.32 6.68
CA VAL A 112 4.69 -14.56 5.47
C VAL A 112 6.16 -14.09 5.50
N PRO A 113 7.02 -14.54 4.56
CA PRO A 113 8.44 -14.21 4.58
C PRO A 113 8.75 -12.72 4.39
N THR A 114 7.91 -12.00 3.64
CA THR A 114 8.13 -10.58 3.31
C THR A 114 6.95 -9.74 3.75
N VAL A 115 7.14 -8.92 4.79
CA VAL A 115 6.17 -7.91 5.22
C VAL A 115 6.73 -6.54 4.85
N ILE A 116 5.96 -5.73 4.13
CA ILE A 116 6.33 -4.37 3.74
C ILE A 116 5.23 -3.37 4.10
N GLU A 117 5.67 -2.15 4.38
CA GLU A 117 4.81 -0.99 4.49
C GLU A 117 4.74 -0.27 3.14
N THR A 118 3.56 0.24 2.77
CA THR A 118 3.38 1.07 1.58
C THR A 118 2.36 2.18 1.78
N HIS A 119 2.21 3.05 0.78
CA HIS A 119 1.22 4.11 0.75
C HIS A 119 0.55 4.14 -0.64
N PRO A 120 -0.66 3.58 -0.80
CA PRO A 120 -1.28 3.32 -2.10
C PRO A 120 -1.59 4.60 -2.87
N ARG A 121 -2.10 5.64 -2.19
CA ARG A 121 -2.34 6.95 -2.81
C ARG A 121 -1.09 7.59 -3.40
N ALA A 122 0.04 7.51 -2.69
CA ALA A 122 1.31 8.02 -3.22
C ALA A 122 1.78 7.17 -4.42
N CYS A 123 1.61 5.85 -4.36
CA CYS A 123 1.93 4.96 -5.47
C CYS A 123 1.08 5.26 -6.72
N LEU A 124 -0.22 5.52 -6.55
CA LEU A 124 -1.11 5.97 -7.64
C LEU A 124 -0.59 7.26 -8.28
N HIS A 125 -0.18 8.24 -7.47
CA HIS A 125 0.40 9.48 -7.96
C HIS A 125 1.69 9.27 -8.76
N PHE A 126 2.61 8.44 -8.26
CA PHE A 126 3.86 8.17 -8.96
C PHE A 126 3.69 7.31 -10.21
N ALA A 127 2.62 6.51 -10.32
CA ALA A 127 2.42 5.60 -11.46
C ALA A 127 1.53 6.17 -12.58
N CYS A 128 0.41 6.83 -12.25
CA CYS A 128 -0.58 7.23 -13.24
C CYS A 128 -0.23 8.55 -13.96
N GLY A 129 0.65 9.37 -13.36
CA GLY A 129 1.07 10.64 -13.93
C GLY A 129 0.01 11.76 -13.91
N PRO A 130 0.34 12.96 -14.42
CA PRO A 130 -0.45 14.17 -14.19
C PRO A 130 -1.89 14.15 -14.75
N SER A 131 -2.16 13.33 -15.78
CA SER A 131 -3.50 13.21 -16.37
C SER A 131 -4.53 12.60 -15.42
N PHE A 132 -4.07 11.98 -14.32
CA PHE A 132 -4.93 11.37 -13.31
C PHE A 132 -4.97 12.15 -11.99
N ASP A 133 -4.31 13.31 -11.88
CA ASP A 133 -4.23 14.08 -10.64
C ASP A 133 -5.62 14.36 -10.05
N ASP A 134 -6.58 14.79 -10.88
CA ASP A 134 -7.96 15.00 -10.44
C ASP A 134 -8.61 13.73 -9.87
N ALA A 135 -8.42 12.59 -10.52
CA ALA A 135 -8.95 11.31 -10.04
C ALA A 135 -8.27 10.91 -8.71
N ILE A 136 -6.95 11.06 -8.59
CA ILE A 136 -6.20 10.75 -7.36
C ILE A 136 -6.60 11.69 -6.22
N MET A 137 -6.95 12.95 -6.52
CA MET A 137 -7.42 13.90 -5.52
C MET A 137 -8.81 13.54 -4.98
N ASN A 138 -9.65 12.92 -5.82
CA ASN A 138 -11.08 12.78 -5.55
C ASN A 138 -11.59 11.33 -5.39
N TYR A 139 -10.77 10.29 -5.61
CA TYR A 139 -11.24 8.88 -5.48
C TYR A 139 -11.68 8.47 -4.05
N LYS A 140 -11.41 9.30 -3.04
CA LYS A 140 -11.89 9.14 -1.66
C LYS A 140 -13.01 10.12 -1.27
N ARG A 141 -13.60 10.84 -2.23
CA ARG A 141 -14.53 11.95 -1.97
C ARG A 141 -15.81 11.79 -2.79
N GLU A 142 -16.94 11.87 -2.12
CA GLU A 142 -18.24 11.89 -2.77
C GLU A 142 -18.71 13.33 -3.06
N PRO A 143 -19.51 13.55 -4.13
CA PRO A 143 -19.90 12.56 -5.15
C PRO A 143 -18.82 12.30 -6.20
N GLY A 144 -18.82 11.11 -6.82
CA GLY A 144 -17.99 10.81 -8.01
C GLY A 144 -16.71 10.01 -7.71
N ALA A 145 -16.58 9.47 -6.50
CA ALA A 145 -15.45 8.61 -6.13
C ALA A 145 -15.38 7.37 -7.04
N ALA A 146 -16.52 6.73 -7.33
CA ALA A 146 -16.57 5.52 -8.15
C ALA A 146 -16.02 5.71 -9.57
N ASP A 147 -16.31 6.85 -10.21
CA ASP A 147 -15.77 7.17 -11.55
C ASP A 147 -14.25 7.38 -11.50
N CYS A 148 -13.76 8.04 -10.43
CA CYS A 148 -12.33 8.20 -10.21
C CYS A 148 -11.64 6.86 -9.97
N VAL A 149 -12.23 5.99 -9.13
CA VAL A 149 -11.74 4.63 -8.87
C VAL A 149 -11.68 3.81 -10.15
N SER A 150 -12.74 3.82 -10.97
CA SER A 150 -12.76 3.11 -12.25
C SER A 150 -11.62 3.56 -13.16
N ARG A 151 -11.47 4.88 -13.35
CA ARG A 151 -10.40 5.44 -14.20
C ARG A 151 -9.00 5.06 -13.70
N LEU A 152 -8.78 5.13 -12.39
CA LEU A 152 -7.51 4.76 -11.78
C LEU A 152 -7.24 3.27 -11.90
N TRP A 153 -8.24 2.43 -11.69
CA TRP A 153 -8.11 0.98 -11.84
C TRP A 153 -7.80 0.58 -13.28
N ASP A 154 -8.48 1.16 -14.27
CA ASP A 154 -8.21 0.87 -15.68
C ASP A 154 -6.75 1.18 -16.04
N SER A 155 -6.26 2.36 -15.62
CA SER A 155 -4.86 2.74 -15.83
C SER A 155 -3.88 1.84 -15.08
N TRP A 156 -4.18 1.52 -13.81
CA TRP A 156 -3.31 0.72 -12.95
C TRP A 156 -3.22 -0.73 -13.45
N SER A 157 -4.36 -1.39 -13.63
CA SER A 157 -4.45 -2.77 -14.12
C SER A 157 -3.76 -2.93 -15.47
N GLN A 158 -3.92 -1.98 -16.40
CA GLN A 158 -3.20 -1.98 -17.67
C GLN A 158 -1.68 -1.86 -17.48
N SER A 159 -1.22 -0.95 -16.61
CA SER A 159 0.21 -0.69 -16.38
C SER A 159 0.95 -1.87 -15.74
N PHE A 160 0.24 -2.70 -14.98
CA PHE A 160 0.81 -3.86 -14.29
C PHE A 160 0.35 -5.20 -14.87
N GLY A 161 -0.43 -5.21 -15.95
CA GLY A 161 -0.92 -6.43 -16.60
C GLY A 161 -1.82 -7.27 -15.70
N ILE A 162 -2.61 -6.64 -14.82
CA ILE A 162 -3.47 -7.34 -13.87
C ILE A 162 -4.78 -7.73 -14.56
N SER A 163 -5.06 -9.03 -14.60
CA SER A 163 -6.33 -9.57 -15.07
C SER A 163 -7.37 -9.61 -13.96
N GLY A 164 -8.53 -9.03 -14.21
CA GLY A 164 -9.67 -8.99 -13.29
C GLY A 164 -10.23 -7.57 -13.11
N SER A 165 -11.39 -7.48 -12.47
CA SER A 165 -12.04 -6.21 -12.14
C SER A 165 -12.12 -6.02 -10.63
N LEU A 166 -12.20 -4.76 -10.20
CA LEU A 166 -12.63 -4.48 -8.83
C LEU A 166 -14.11 -4.89 -8.69
N PRO A 167 -14.49 -5.68 -7.66
CA PRO A 167 -15.88 -6.07 -7.45
C PRO A 167 -16.73 -4.88 -6.98
N GLU A 168 -16.09 -3.90 -6.32
CA GLU A 168 -16.68 -2.64 -5.88
C GLU A 168 -15.74 -1.50 -6.27
N LEU A 169 -16.30 -0.40 -6.77
CA LEU A 169 -15.56 0.81 -7.11
C LEU A 169 -15.42 1.71 -5.89
N SER A 170 -14.70 1.23 -4.87
CA SER A 170 -14.41 1.95 -3.63
C SER A 170 -12.91 2.24 -3.48
N ASP A 171 -12.57 3.22 -2.65
CA ASP A 171 -11.16 3.55 -2.40
C ASP A 171 -10.42 2.42 -1.69
N GLY A 172 -11.06 1.74 -0.73
CA GLY A 172 -10.47 0.59 -0.05
C GLY A 172 -10.19 -0.59 -0.99
N ALA A 173 -11.07 -0.84 -1.97
CA ALA A 173 -10.85 -1.88 -2.98
C ALA A 173 -9.63 -1.56 -3.86
N LEU A 174 -9.51 -0.30 -4.31
CA LEU A 174 -8.38 0.16 -5.10
C LEU A 174 -7.08 0.14 -4.30
N ASP A 175 -7.09 0.68 -3.08
CA ASP A 175 -5.90 0.77 -2.23
C ASP A 175 -5.36 -0.62 -1.87
N ALA A 176 -6.23 -1.58 -1.55
CA ALA A 176 -5.83 -2.97 -1.31
C ALA A 176 -5.21 -3.63 -2.57
N ALA A 177 -5.77 -3.38 -3.76
CA ALA A 177 -5.21 -3.87 -5.01
C ALA A 177 -3.83 -3.25 -5.34
N VAL A 178 -3.67 -1.96 -5.08
CA VAL A 178 -2.38 -1.26 -5.19
C VAL A 178 -1.38 -1.89 -4.23
N CYS A 179 -1.73 -2.09 -2.95
CA CYS A 179 -0.89 -2.78 -1.98
C CYS A 179 -0.45 -4.17 -2.48
N ALA A 180 -1.37 -4.99 -3.01
CA ALA A 180 -1.04 -6.32 -3.50
C ALA A 180 -0.05 -6.26 -4.68
N THR A 181 -0.18 -5.24 -5.53
CA THR A 181 0.75 -4.96 -6.62
C THR A 181 2.14 -4.60 -6.08
N ILE A 182 2.22 -3.80 -5.00
CA ILE A 182 3.52 -3.46 -4.36
C ILE A 182 4.18 -4.71 -3.76
N ALA A 183 3.40 -5.58 -3.10
CA ALA A 183 3.88 -6.86 -2.58
C ALA A 183 4.48 -7.73 -3.70
N TYR A 184 3.82 -7.80 -4.85
CA TYR A 184 4.33 -8.47 -6.05
C TYR A 184 5.66 -7.88 -6.53
N LEU A 185 5.72 -6.55 -6.70
CA LEU A 185 6.92 -5.87 -7.20
C LEU A 185 8.13 -6.01 -6.30
N CYS A 186 7.95 -6.19 -4.98
CA CYS A 186 9.06 -6.44 -4.08
C CYS A 186 9.88 -7.67 -4.45
N HIS A 187 9.28 -8.66 -5.12
CA HIS A 187 9.98 -9.88 -5.55
C HIS A 187 10.31 -9.86 -7.04
N THR A 188 9.42 -9.30 -7.88
CA THR A 188 9.53 -9.42 -9.34
C THR A 188 10.12 -8.19 -10.03
N GLY A 189 10.09 -7.03 -9.38
CA GLY A 189 10.58 -5.78 -9.94
C GLY A 189 11.01 -4.76 -8.88
N PRO A 190 11.92 -5.10 -7.95
CA PRO A 190 12.28 -4.22 -6.83
C PRO A 190 12.93 -2.90 -7.28
N SER A 191 13.50 -2.84 -8.49
CA SER A 191 14.01 -1.61 -9.10
C SER A 191 12.93 -0.57 -9.38
N ARG A 192 11.66 -0.99 -9.46
CA ARG A 192 10.49 -0.12 -9.61
C ARG A 192 10.00 0.45 -8.28
N LEU A 193 10.67 0.13 -7.17
CA LEU A 193 10.30 0.58 -5.84
C LEU A 193 11.37 1.52 -5.27
N TYR A 194 10.92 2.52 -4.54
CA TYR A 194 11.75 3.42 -3.76
C TYR A 194 11.54 3.17 -2.28
N ARG A 195 12.63 2.88 -1.56
CA ARG A 195 12.62 2.64 -0.13
C ARG A 195 12.84 3.94 0.65
N LEU A 196 11.84 4.32 1.41
CA LEU A 196 11.88 5.43 2.36
C LEU A 196 12.60 5.00 3.64
N ARG A 197 13.43 5.89 4.21
CA ARG A 197 14.35 5.54 5.30
C ARG A 197 13.91 6.13 6.64
N HIS A 198 13.63 5.26 7.60
CA HIS A 198 13.48 5.63 9.01
C HIS A 198 14.84 5.59 9.70
N HIS A 199 15.40 6.76 10.01
CA HIS A 199 16.79 6.93 10.42
C HIS A 199 17.03 6.80 11.93
N ASN A 200 15.97 6.79 12.74
CA ASN A 200 16.11 6.74 14.19
C ASN A 200 16.70 5.40 14.65
N ALA A 201 17.61 5.46 15.61
CA ALA A 201 18.34 4.29 16.10
C ALA A 201 17.46 3.38 16.98
N ASP A 202 16.50 3.95 17.69
CA ASP A 202 15.54 3.30 18.59
C ASP A 202 14.27 2.82 17.87
N ARG A 203 14.28 2.75 16.54
CA ARG A 203 13.12 2.31 15.76
C ARG A 203 12.83 0.82 15.99
N THR A 204 11.54 0.49 16.10
CA THR A 204 11.02 -0.88 16.18
C THR A 204 9.89 -1.06 15.16
N GLY A 205 9.46 -2.31 14.92
CA GLY A 205 8.38 -2.64 14.00
C GLY A 205 8.81 -3.54 12.85
N HIS A 206 8.07 -3.49 11.74
CA HIS A 206 8.19 -4.46 10.65
C HIS A 206 8.34 -3.80 9.28
N GLY A 207 9.13 -4.47 8.43
CA GLY A 207 9.18 -4.19 7.00
C GLY A 207 9.88 -2.87 6.60
N PRO A 208 10.38 -2.78 5.36
CA PRO A 208 10.70 -1.50 4.76
C PRO A 208 9.41 -0.74 4.39
N PHE A 209 9.45 0.59 4.50
CA PHE A 209 8.46 1.46 3.86
C PHE A 209 8.89 1.72 2.41
N VAL A 210 8.08 1.27 1.46
CA VAL A 210 8.33 1.41 0.03
C VAL A 210 7.16 2.08 -0.67
N VAL A 211 7.47 2.79 -1.76
CA VAL A 211 6.49 3.33 -2.72
C VAL A 211 6.96 3.01 -4.13
N LEU A 212 6.09 3.16 -5.13
CA LEU A 212 6.50 3.14 -6.53
C LEU A 212 7.59 4.20 -6.77
N ALA A 213 8.63 3.81 -7.52
CA ALA A 213 9.79 4.65 -7.75
C ALA A 213 9.35 5.97 -8.37
N PRO A 214 9.50 7.11 -7.67
CA PRO A 214 9.14 8.39 -8.24
C PRO A 214 10.14 8.69 -9.36
N GLU A 215 9.65 8.88 -10.58
CA GLU A 215 10.47 9.36 -11.69
C GLU A 215 10.98 10.80 -11.45
N LEU A 216 10.50 11.46 -10.38
CA LEU A 216 11.03 12.70 -9.80
C LEU A 216 12.43 12.54 -9.16
N LYS A 217 13.33 11.77 -9.78
CA LYS A 217 14.76 11.99 -9.56
C LYS A 217 15.14 13.24 -10.34
N PRO A 218 15.67 14.31 -9.70
CA PRO A 218 16.65 15.12 -10.40
C PRO A 218 17.75 14.15 -10.85
N THR A 219 17.91 13.99 -12.17
CA THR A 219 19.19 13.55 -12.71
C THR A 219 20.18 14.67 -12.50
N ASP A 220 20.82 14.69 -11.33
CA ASP A 220 22.05 15.42 -11.04
C ASP A 220 22.70 14.60 -9.90
N GLY A 221 23.84 13.96 -10.07
CA GLY A 221 25.12 14.55 -10.45
C GLY A 221 26.07 14.31 -9.27
#